data_AF-A0A2S0MEM5-F1
#
_entry.id   AF-A0A2S0MEM5-F1
#
_cell.length_a   1.000
_cell.length_b   1.000
_cell.length_c   1.000
_cell.angle_alpha   90.00
_cell.angle_beta   90.00
_cell.angle_gamma   90.00
#
_symmetry.space_group_name_H-M   'P 1'
#
loop_
_entity.id
_entity.type
_entity.pdbx_description
1 polymer ?
#
loop_
_entity_poly.entity_id
_entity_poly.type
_entity_poly.pdbx_seq_one_letter_code
_entity_poly.pdbx_strand_id
1 'polypeptide(L)'
;MELALNATLSKFPIAILFAAACAASTGAMAQNDSKRALAVKLAQMQQKADGSAMAEQLTASAVQPLLAGWSQRLDETVPPARQKDVRDKLDVELKKYADSTQKVVEAQTAKAAEAALVPIFMEKLSEEELKQIVAYMESPASAKFQALGPDATNAWAKRIVDATKPQVENGAKNFEAAANRIVTSNGGSSPAKK
;
A
#
# COMPACT_ATOMS: atom_id res chain seq x y z
N MET A 1 -15.51 85.20 15.23
CA MET A 1 -15.64 83.96 14.42
C MET A 1 -14.67 84.12 13.25
N GLU A 2 -13.36 84.29 13.46
CA GLU A 2 -12.36 83.36 14.04
C GLU A 2 -12.54 81.93 13.51
N LEU A 3 -11.60 81.30 12.79
CA LEU A 3 -10.16 81.55 12.62
C LEU A 3 -9.69 81.27 11.19
N ALA A 4 -8.80 82.15 10.72
CA ALA A 4 -7.82 81.85 9.70
C ALA A 4 -6.67 81.04 10.32
N LEU A 5 -6.03 80.14 9.57
CA LEU A 5 -4.57 80.13 9.56
C LEU A 5 -4.01 79.63 8.24
N ASN A 6 -3.05 80.42 7.80
CA ASN A 6 -2.37 80.42 6.53
C ASN A 6 -1.16 79.46 6.56
N ALA A 7 -0.64 79.21 5.36
CA ALA A 7 0.79 79.06 5.06
C ALA A 7 1.45 77.66 5.04
N THR A 8 1.97 77.39 3.83
CA THR A 8 3.35 76.99 3.50
C THR A 8 3.76 75.51 3.43
N LEU A 9 4.07 75.13 2.17
CA LEU A 9 5.29 74.44 1.71
C LEU A 9 5.79 73.24 2.52
N SER A 10 5.71 72.05 1.91
CA SER A 10 6.93 71.27 1.73
C SER A 10 6.86 70.37 0.50
N LYS A 11 7.75 70.64 -0.47
CA LYS A 11 8.10 69.71 -1.54
C LYS A 11 9.08 68.70 -0.95
N PHE A 12 8.61 67.49 -0.65
CA PHE A 12 9.50 66.34 -0.45
C PHE A 12 9.38 65.41 -1.66
N PRO A 13 10.49 65.06 -2.33
CA PRO A 13 10.47 64.08 -3.38
C PRO A 13 10.21 62.70 -2.76
N ILE A 14 9.04 62.11 -3.05
CA ILE A 14 8.83 60.67 -2.87
C ILE A 14 9.62 59.99 -4.00
N ALA A 15 10.91 59.84 -3.77
CA ALA A 15 11.76 58.94 -4.52
C ALA A 15 12.35 57.95 -3.51
N ILE A 16 12.35 56.67 -3.90
CA ILE A 16 12.90 55.52 -3.20
C ILE A 16 11.94 54.88 -2.18
N LEU A 17 10.98 54.09 -2.67
CA LEU A 17 10.56 52.86 -2.00
C LEU A 17 10.02 51.85 -3.03
N PHE A 18 10.89 51.38 -3.94
CA PHE A 18 10.52 50.31 -4.90
C PHE A 18 11.63 49.25 -5.08
N ALA A 19 12.44 49.03 -4.04
CA ALA A 19 13.54 48.04 -4.08
C ALA A 19 13.47 46.97 -2.97
N ALA A 20 12.34 46.82 -2.27
CA ALA A 20 12.20 45.82 -1.19
C ALA A 20 11.28 44.62 -1.53
N ALA A 21 10.58 44.64 -2.68
CA ALA A 21 9.63 43.57 -3.03
C ALA A 21 10.26 42.34 -3.72
N CYS A 22 11.53 42.41 -4.14
CA CYS A 22 12.20 41.29 -4.83
C CYS A 22 12.91 40.31 -3.88
N ALA A 23 13.05 40.63 -2.58
CA ALA A 23 13.72 39.76 -1.61
C ALA A 23 12.78 38.76 -0.91
N ALA A 24 11.46 39.04 -0.88
CA ALA A 24 10.47 38.15 -0.28
C ALA A 24 10.00 37.04 -1.24
N SER A 25 10.07 37.27 -2.55
CA SER A 25 9.63 36.31 -3.57
C SER A 25 10.64 35.17 -3.79
N THR A 26 11.94 35.42 -3.64
CA THR A 26 12.99 34.38 -3.73
C THR A 26 12.96 33.40 -2.56
N GLY A 27 12.67 33.87 -1.35
CA GLY A 27 12.55 33.00 -0.17
C GLY A 27 11.37 32.03 -0.26
N ALA A 28 10.21 32.51 -0.70
CA ALA A 28 9.02 31.67 -0.89
C ALA A 28 9.18 30.64 -2.02
N MET A 29 9.86 30.99 -3.11
CA MET A 29 10.19 30.06 -4.21
C MET A 29 11.19 28.99 -3.74
N ALA A 30 12.29 29.37 -3.08
CA ALA A 30 13.31 28.45 -2.61
C ALA A 30 12.78 27.46 -1.55
N GLN A 31 11.88 27.91 -0.66
CA GLN A 31 11.20 27.06 0.31
C GLN A 31 10.24 26.06 -0.36
N ASN A 32 9.58 26.46 -1.45
CA ASN A 32 8.72 25.55 -2.22
C ASN A 32 9.56 24.45 -2.89
N ASP A 33 10.71 24.82 -3.44
CA ASP A 33 11.64 23.89 -4.09
C ASP A 33 12.24 22.87 -3.10
N SER A 34 12.64 23.30 -1.90
CA SER A 34 13.18 22.40 -0.86
C SER A 34 12.12 21.41 -0.37
N LYS A 35 10.90 21.90 -0.08
CA LYS A 35 9.77 21.07 0.33
C LYS A 35 9.41 20.05 -0.76
N ARG A 36 9.37 20.48 -2.03
CA ARG A 36 9.12 19.60 -3.17
C ARG A 36 10.20 18.53 -3.31
N ALA A 37 11.47 18.88 -3.19
CA ALA A 37 12.56 17.91 -3.29
C ALA A 37 12.44 16.80 -2.22
N LEU A 38 12.06 17.16 -0.99
CA LEU A 38 11.82 16.19 0.08
C LEU A 38 10.59 15.31 -0.19
N ALA A 39 9.50 15.89 -0.72
CA ALA A 39 8.31 15.15 -1.11
C ALA A 39 8.62 14.14 -2.24
N VAL A 40 9.39 14.55 -3.26
CA VAL A 40 9.85 13.66 -4.33
C VAL A 40 10.68 12.51 -3.75
N LYS A 41 11.61 12.82 -2.85
CA LYS A 41 12.44 11.80 -2.20
C LYS A 41 11.58 10.81 -1.40
N LEU A 42 10.61 11.29 -0.62
CA LEU A 42 9.69 10.43 0.12
C LEU A 42 8.84 9.55 -0.81
N ALA A 43 8.35 10.11 -1.92
CA ALA A 43 7.61 9.34 -2.94
C ALA A 43 8.46 8.22 -3.55
N GLN A 44 9.72 8.49 -3.86
CA GLN A 44 10.67 7.47 -4.35
C GLN A 44 10.96 6.40 -3.31
N MET A 45 11.05 6.76 -2.02
CA MET A 45 11.24 5.80 -0.94
C MET A 45 10.05 4.86 -0.79
N GLN A 46 8.82 5.38 -0.88
CA GLN A 46 7.60 4.57 -0.86
C GLN A 46 7.47 3.69 -2.09
N GLN A 47 7.78 4.23 -3.28
CA GLN A 47 7.82 3.43 -4.50
C GLN A 47 8.79 2.25 -4.37
N LYS A 48 9.97 2.45 -3.78
CA LYS A 48 10.96 1.38 -3.58
C LYS A 48 10.51 0.36 -2.54
N ALA A 49 9.84 0.80 -1.48
CA ALA A 49 9.37 -0.08 -0.40
C ALA A 49 8.17 -0.93 -0.86
N ASP A 50 7.18 -0.29 -1.49
CA ASP A 50 5.85 -0.89 -1.70
C ASP A 50 5.54 -1.19 -3.17
N GLY A 51 6.33 -0.66 -4.11
CA GLY A 51 6.01 -0.69 -5.54
C GLY A 51 5.91 -2.11 -6.13
N SER A 52 6.79 -3.03 -5.72
CA SER A 52 6.73 -4.43 -6.20
C SER A 52 5.47 -5.12 -5.71
N ALA A 53 5.20 -5.06 -4.40
CA ALA A 53 4.00 -5.65 -3.81
C ALA A 53 2.71 -5.05 -4.40
N MET A 54 2.70 -3.74 -4.64
CA MET A 54 1.59 -3.06 -5.30
C MET A 54 1.39 -3.55 -6.73
N ALA A 55 2.47 -3.70 -7.50
CA ALA A 55 2.40 -4.21 -8.86
C ALA A 55 1.91 -5.66 -8.91
N GLU A 56 2.38 -6.52 -7.99
CA GLU A 56 1.92 -7.90 -7.84
C GLU A 56 0.42 -7.96 -7.51
N GLN A 57 -0.03 -7.16 -6.54
CA GLN A 57 -1.44 -7.11 -6.14
C GLN A 57 -2.35 -6.64 -7.29
N LEU A 58 -1.95 -5.60 -8.02
CA LEU A 58 -2.70 -5.06 -9.15
C LEU A 58 -2.70 -6.03 -10.35
N THR A 59 -1.60 -6.76 -10.55
CA THR A 59 -1.53 -7.81 -11.58
C THR A 59 -2.46 -8.96 -11.21
N ALA A 60 -2.40 -9.45 -9.97
CA ALA A 60 -3.25 -10.53 -9.50
C ALA A 60 -4.74 -10.16 -9.63
N SER A 61 -5.13 -8.94 -9.23
CA SER A 61 -6.52 -8.49 -9.34
C SER A 61 -7.01 -8.41 -10.80
N ALA A 62 -6.12 -8.08 -11.74
CA ALA A 62 -6.44 -8.06 -13.17
C ALA A 62 -6.51 -9.47 -13.79
N VAL A 63 -5.72 -10.42 -13.31
CA VAL A 63 -5.61 -11.79 -13.87
C VAL A 63 -6.66 -12.73 -13.27
N GLN A 64 -7.00 -12.60 -11.98
CA GLN A 64 -7.89 -13.52 -11.25
C GLN A 64 -9.26 -13.75 -11.91
N PRO A 65 -9.98 -12.72 -12.41
CA PRO A 65 -11.30 -12.92 -13.00
C PRO A 65 -11.23 -13.69 -14.32
N LEU A 66 -10.16 -13.48 -15.10
CA LEU A 66 -9.94 -14.21 -16.34
C LEU A 66 -9.72 -15.70 -16.03
N LEU A 67 -8.86 -15.99 -15.04
CA LEU A 67 -8.60 -17.32 -14.51
C LEU A 67 -9.87 -18.08 -14.14
N ALA A 68 -10.69 -17.49 -13.28
CA ALA A 68 -11.96 -18.10 -12.84
C ALA A 68 -12.91 -18.32 -14.03
N GLY A 69 -13.00 -17.34 -14.92
CA GLY A 69 -13.93 -17.38 -16.05
C GLY A 69 -13.60 -18.42 -17.12
N TRP A 70 -12.32 -18.77 -17.35
CA TRP A 70 -11.99 -19.82 -18.32
C TRP A 70 -12.02 -21.21 -17.70
N SER A 71 -11.67 -21.37 -16.42
CA SER A 71 -11.76 -22.67 -15.72
C SER A 71 -13.19 -23.21 -15.76
N GLN A 72 -14.18 -22.35 -15.48
CA GLN A 72 -15.59 -22.71 -15.57
C GLN A 72 -15.98 -23.16 -16.98
N ARG A 73 -15.59 -22.39 -18.01
CA ARG A 73 -15.90 -22.72 -19.41
C ARG A 73 -15.26 -24.03 -19.86
N LEU A 74 -14.05 -24.32 -19.40
CA LEU A 74 -13.38 -25.58 -19.72
C LEU A 74 -14.19 -26.77 -19.19
N ASP A 75 -14.61 -26.72 -17.93
CA ASP A 75 -15.36 -27.80 -17.30
C ASP A 75 -16.73 -28.02 -17.97
N GLU A 76 -17.35 -26.94 -18.47
CA GLU A 76 -18.64 -26.97 -19.18
C GLU A 76 -18.52 -27.45 -20.65
N THR A 77 -17.43 -27.12 -21.34
CA THR A 77 -17.37 -27.23 -22.82
C THR A 77 -16.36 -28.27 -23.35
N VAL A 78 -15.44 -28.77 -22.51
CA VAL A 78 -14.37 -29.68 -22.96
C VAL A 78 -14.57 -31.09 -22.39
N PRO A 79 -14.66 -32.13 -23.25
CA PRO A 79 -14.76 -33.52 -22.80
C PRO A 79 -13.57 -33.93 -21.90
N PRO A 80 -13.78 -34.78 -20.87
CA PRO A 80 -12.75 -35.13 -19.89
C PRO A 80 -11.42 -35.62 -20.51
N ALA A 81 -11.50 -36.41 -21.59
CA ALA A 81 -10.34 -36.94 -22.29
C ALA A 81 -9.43 -35.86 -22.91
N ARG A 82 -9.95 -34.65 -23.15
CA ARG A 82 -9.21 -33.53 -23.73
C ARG A 82 -8.86 -32.44 -22.72
N GLN A 83 -9.45 -32.47 -21.51
CA GLN A 83 -9.29 -31.40 -20.53
C GLN A 83 -7.83 -31.15 -20.17
N LYS A 84 -7.00 -32.18 -20.01
CA LYS A 84 -5.58 -32.00 -19.70
C LYS A 84 -4.83 -31.23 -20.79
N ASP A 85 -4.91 -31.67 -22.05
CA ASP A 85 -4.25 -30.99 -23.18
C ASP A 85 -4.72 -29.54 -23.33
N VAL A 86 -6.02 -29.29 -23.15
CA VAL A 86 -6.56 -27.94 -23.22
C VAL A 86 -6.11 -27.08 -22.03
N ARG A 87 -6.07 -27.61 -20.80
CA ARG A 87 -5.51 -26.92 -19.62
C ARG A 87 -4.07 -26.54 -19.84
N ASP A 88 -3.23 -27.50 -20.25
CA ASP A 88 -1.79 -27.26 -20.46
C ASP A 88 -1.55 -26.13 -21.51
N LYS A 89 -2.37 -26.06 -22.57
CA LYS A 89 -2.30 -24.97 -23.57
C LYS A 89 -2.80 -23.63 -23.03
N LEU A 90 -3.89 -23.62 -22.27
CA LEU A 90 -4.44 -22.41 -21.66
C LEU A 90 -3.50 -21.86 -20.58
N ASP A 91 -2.81 -22.71 -19.82
CA ASP A 91 -1.82 -22.29 -18.83
C ASP A 91 -0.64 -21.54 -19.46
N VAL A 92 -0.19 -21.96 -20.66
CA VAL A 92 0.85 -21.25 -21.42
C VAL A 92 0.36 -19.85 -21.84
N GLU A 93 -0.84 -19.74 -22.38
CA GLU A 93 -1.40 -18.45 -22.78
C GLU A 93 -1.69 -17.54 -21.59
N LEU A 94 -2.18 -18.12 -20.49
CA LEU A 94 -2.37 -17.42 -19.24
C LEU A 94 -1.04 -16.87 -18.70
N LYS A 95 0.02 -17.68 -18.72
CA LYS A 95 1.33 -17.21 -18.27
C LYS A 95 1.83 -16.04 -19.12
N LYS A 96 1.70 -16.11 -20.45
CA LYS A 96 2.05 -14.98 -21.33
C LYS A 96 1.23 -13.74 -21.00
N TYR A 97 -0.08 -13.88 -20.79
CA TYR A 97 -0.95 -12.78 -20.41
C TYR A 97 -0.54 -12.18 -19.06
N ALA A 98 -0.34 -13.01 -18.03
CA ALA A 98 0.08 -12.57 -16.71
C ALA A 98 1.44 -11.87 -16.74
N ASP A 99 2.45 -12.46 -17.40
CA ASP A 99 3.79 -11.86 -17.54
C ASP A 99 3.72 -10.52 -18.31
N SER A 100 2.86 -10.41 -19.33
CA SER A 100 2.66 -9.16 -20.07
C SER A 100 1.94 -8.09 -19.24
N THR A 101 0.94 -8.49 -18.48
CA THR A 101 0.17 -7.62 -17.58
C THR A 101 1.08 -7.10 -16.47
N GLN A 102 1.87 -7.98 -15.87
CA GLN A 102 2.85 -7.63 -14.84
C GLN A 102 3.80 -6.54 -15.34
N LYS A 103 4.40 -6.72 -16.53
CA LYS A 103 5.30 -5.70 -17.11
C LYS A 103 4.64 -4.34 -17.31
N VAL A 104 3.39 -4.34 -17.77
CA VAL A 104 2.62 -3.09 -17.96
C VAL A 104 2.34 -2.42 -16.62
N VAL A 105 1.91 -3.20 -15.62
CA VAL A 105 1.59 -2.72 -14.28
C VAL A 105 2.84 -2.20 -13.57
N GLU A 106 3.95 -2.96 -13.55
CA GLU A 106 5.23 -2.54 -12.96
C GLU A 106 5.74 -1.24 -13.55
N ALA A 107 5.71 -1.12 -14.88
CA ALA A 107 6.13 0.10 -15.57
C ALA A 107 5.26 1.31 -15.16
N GLN A 108 3.96 1.10 -14.94
CA GLN A 108 3.05 2.15 -14.53
C GLN A 108 3.21 2.51 -13.06
N THR A 109 3.38 1.54 -12.17
CA THR A 109 3.64 1.78 -10.74
C THR A 109 4.89 2.64 -10.56
N ALA A 110 5.95 2.37 -11.32
CA ALA A 110 7.17 3.15 -11.27
C ALA A 110 6.99 4.61 -11.76
N LYS A 111 6.16 4.83 -12.78
CA LYS A 111 5.92 6.16 -13.36
C LYS A 111 4.91 6.99 -12.57
N ALA A 112 3.93 6.35 -11.95
CA ALA A 112 2.80 7.03 -11.32
C ALA A 112 3.13 7.55 -9.92
N ALA A 113 4.13 6.99 -9.23
CA ALA A 113 4.41 7.29 -7.83
C ALA A 113 4.64 8.78 -7.56
N GLU A 114 5.52 9.45 -8.30
CA GLU A 114 5.81 10.87 -8.08
C GLU A 114 4.57 11.75 -8.34
N ALA A 115 3.89 11.54 -9.46
CA ALA A 115 2.71 12.30 -9.85
C ALA A 115 1.53 12.12 -8.87
N ALA A 116 1.40 10.95 -8.26
CA ALA A 116 0.33 10.66 -7.30
C ALA A 116 0.69 11.14 -5.88
N LEU A 117 1.93 10.91 -5.42
CA LEU A 117 2.31 11.07 -4.02
C LEU A 117 2.81 12.48 -3.69
N VAL A 118 3.56 13.13 -4.59
CA VAL A 118 4.18 14.44 -4.30
C VAL A 118 3.14 15.53 -4.00
N PRO A 119 2.03 15.66 -4.76
CA PRO A 119 1.01 16.65 -4.42
C PRO A 119 0.42 16.42 -3.02
N ILE A 120 0.17 15.16 -2.66
CA ILE A 120 -0.38 14.78 -1.35
C ILE A 120 0.61 15.18 -0.24
N PHE A 121 1.90 14.85 -0.38
CA PHE A 121 2.89 15.22 0.63
C PHE A 121 3.11 16.72 0.74
N MET A 122 3.11 17.43 -0.39
CA MET A 122 3.23 18.89 -0.39
C MET A 122 2.03 19.58 0.27
N GLU A 123 0.83 19.03 0.12
CA GLU A 123 -0.39 19.55 0.74
C GLU A 123 -0.47 19.21 2.23
N LYS A 124 -0.15 17.96 2.60
CA LYS A 124 -0.45 17.41 3.94
C LYS A 124 0.70 17.52 4.95
N LEU A 125 1.94 17.69 4.51
CA LEU A 125 3.10 17.74 5.39
C LEU A 125 3.79 19.09 5.27
N SER A 126 4.36 19.58 6.37
CA SER A 126 5.31 20.69 6.38
C SER A 126 6.68 20.26 5.87
N GLU A 127 7.56 21.23 5.57
CA GLU A 127 8.93 20.93 5.18
C GLU A 127 9.70 20.24 6.33
N GLU A 128 9.48 20.67 7.57
CA GLU A 128 10.08 20.11 8.78
C GLU A 128 9.65 18.66 9.00
N GLU A 129 8.36 18.35 8.84
CA GLU A 129 7.86 16.97 8.93
C GLU A 129 8.44 16.09 7.83
N LEU A 130 8.52 16.60 6.59
CA LEU A 130 9.16 15.89 5.49
C LEU A 130 10.64 15.59 5.77
N LYS A 131 11.40 16.56 6.29
CA LYS A 131 12.79 16.36 6.72
C LYS A 131 12.88 15.27 7.78
N GLN A 132 12.02 15.32 8.79
CA GLN A 132 12.03 14.36 9.89
C GLN A 132 11.71 12.94 9.41
N ILE A 133 10.70 12.79 8.56
CA ILE A 133 10.31 11.49 7.98
C ILE A 133 11.45 10.92 7.13
N VAL A 134 11.99 11.72 6.20
CA VAL A 134 13.11 11.28 5.34
C VAL A 134 14.33 10.89 6.18
N ALA A 135 14.71 11.72 7.14
CA ALA A 135 15.86 11.44 8.01
C ALA A 135 15.66 10.15 8.83
N TYR A 136 14.43 9.92 9.34
CA TYR A 136 14.11 8.68 10.03
C TYR A 136 14.22 7.47 9.10
N MET A 137 13.61 7.53 7.92
CA MET A 137 13.61 6.41 6.98
C MET A 137 15.01 6.08 6.44
N GLU A 138 15.89 7.08 6.29
CA GLU A 138 17.29 6.88 5.88
C GLU A 138 18.21 6.48 7.04
N SER A 139 17.72 6.52 8.28
CA SER A 139 18.57 6.22 9.43
C SER A 139 18.98 4.74 9.45
N PRO A 140 20.26 4.42 9.76
CA PRO A 140 20.71 3.05 9.94
C PRO A 140 19.92 2.29 11.00
N ALA A 141 19.44 3.01 12.02
CA ALA A 141 18.58 2.45 13.06
C ALA A 141 17.23 1.98 12.51
N SER A 142 16.58 2.76 11.64
CA SER A 142 15.33 2.38 10.98
C SER A 142 15.52 1.17 10.08
N ALA A 143 16.59 1.16 9.25
CA ALA A 143 16.91 0.01 8.42
C ALA A 143 17.15 -1.28 9.25
N LYS A 144 17.90 -1.16 10.35
CA LYS A 144 18.11 -2.28 11.29
C LYS A 144 16.80 -2.75 11.93
N PHE A 145 15.93 -1.82 12.33
CA PHE A 145 14.64 -2.16 12.92
C PHE A 145 13.74 -2.93 11.94
N GLN A 146 13.68 -2.50 10.68
CA GLN A 146 12.92 -3.20 9.62
C GLN A 146 13.47 -4.62 9.38
N ALA A 147 14.80 -4.77 9.30
CA ALA A 147 15.44 -6.08 9.10
C ALA A 147 15.19 -7.07 10.25
N LEU A 148 14.97 -6.58 11.47
CA LEU A 148 14.64 -7.41 12.63
C LEU A 148 13.17 -7.85 12.68
N GLY A 149 12.31 -7.31 11.82
CA GLY A 149 10.87 -7.58 11.81
C GLY A 149 10.51 -9.07 11.74
N PRO A 150 11.02 -9.84 10.77
CA PRO A 150 10.72 -11.27 10.66
C PRO A 150 11.11 -12.08 11.90
N ASP A 151 12.28 -11.83 12.47
CA ASP A 151 12.75 -12.52 13.67
C ASP A 151 11.89 -12.20 14.89
N ALA A 152 11.55 -10.91 15.07
CA ALA A 152 10.67 -10.48 16.15
C ALA A 152 9.26 -11.09 16.02
N THR A 153 8.69 -11.10 14.81
CA THR A 153 7.39 -11.72 14.54
C THR A 153 7.43 -13.23 14.78
N ASN A 154 8.48 -13.93 14.36
CA ASN A 154 8.65 -15.36 14.60
C ASN A 154 8.75 -15.69 16.10
N ALA A 155 9.53 -14.90 16.85
CA ALA A 155 9.66 -15.07 18.29
C ALA A 155 8.32 -14.83 19.01
N TRP A 156 7.56 -13.81 18.59
CA TRP A 156 6.24 -13.52 19.15
C TRP A 156 5.21 -14.61 18.80
N ALA A 157 5.16 -15.07 17.55
CA ALA A 157 4.28 -16.14 17.11
C ALA A 157 4.55 -17.45 17.87
N LYS A 158 5.83 -17.80 18.06
CA LYS A 158 6.21 -18.96 18.86
C LYS A 158 5.68 -18.87 20.30
N ARG A 159 5.81 -17.71 20.94
CA ARG A 159 5.27 -17.47 22.29
C ARG A 159 3.76 -17.67 22.35
N ILE A 160 3.01 -17.17 21.35
CA ILE A 160 1.57 -17.36 21.27
C ILE A 160 1.24 -18.85 21.15
N VAL A 161 1.85 -19.55 20.20
CA VAL A 161 1.63 -20.99 19.98
C VAL A 161 1.92 -21.80 21.25
N ASP A 162 3.06 -21.57 21.89
CA ASP A 162 3.47 -22.28 23.09
C ASP A 162 2.46 -22.04 24.24
N ALA A 163 1.91 -20.83 24.36
CA ALA A 163 0.92 -20.48 25.38
C ALA A 163 -0.48 -21.04 25.11
N THR A 164 -0.92 -21.09 23.84
CA THR A 164 -2.29 -21.50 23.48
C THR A 164 -2.43 -22.99 23.19
N LYS A 165 -1.33 -23.69 22.89
CA LYS A 165 -1.34 -25.10 22.48
C LYS A 165 -2.18 -26.01 23.38
N PRO A 166 -2.06 -26.01 24.72
CA PRO A 166 -2.85 -26.90 25.56
C PRO A 166 -4.36 -26.65 25.47
N GLN A 167 -4.77 -25.38 25.33
CA GLN A 167 -6.17 -25.00 25.23
C GLN A 167 -6.76 -25.43 23.89
N VAL A 168 -6.03 -25.23 22.79
CA VAL A 168 -6.44 -25.66 21.45
C VAL A 168 -6.56 -27.19 21.38
N GLU A 169 -5.58 -27.92 21.91
CA GLU A 169 -5.60 -29.39 21.96
C GLU A 169 -6.79 -29.92 22.78
N ASN A 170 -7.09 -29.29 23.93
CA ASN A 170 -8.26 -29.66 24.72
C ASN A 170 -9.58 -29.34 24.00
N GLY A 171 -9.65 -28.20 23.31
CA GLY A 171 -10.79 -27.85 22.45
C GLY A 171 -11.03 -28.88 21.35
N ALA A 172 -9.96 -29.33 20.68
CA ALA A 172 -10.04 -30.37 19.65
C ALA A 172 -10.56 -31.70 20.20
N LYS A 173 -10.05 -32.17 21.35
CA LYS A 173 -10.53 -33.40 22.01
C LYS A 173 -12.01 -33.29 22.38
N ASN A 174 -12.44 -32.14 22.91
CA ASN A 174 -13.84 -31.91 23.26
C ASN A 174 -14.75 -31.96 22.03
N PHE A 175 -14.30 -31.36 20.93
CA PHE A 175 -15.00 -31.42 19.65
C PHE A 175 -15.12 -32.86 19.14
N GLU A 176 -14.02 -33.63 19.11
CA GLU A 176 -14.02 -35.04 18.67
C GLU A 176 -14.99 -35.88 19.50
N ALA A 177 -15.00 -35.71 20.82
CA ALA A 177 -15.92 -36.41 21.71
C ALA A 177 -17.40 -36.04 21.42
N ALA A 178 -17.69 -34.77 21.11
CA ALA A 178 -19.03 -34.34 20.73
C ALA A 178 -19.44 -34.92 19.36
N ALA A 179 -18.55 -34.83 18.37
CA ALA A 179 -18.77 -35.36 17.02
C ALA A 179 -19.04 -36.87 17.04
N ASN A 180 -18.24 -37.64 17.78
CA ASN A 180 -18.42 -39.09 17.90
C ASN A 180 -19.78 -39.47 18.53
N ARG A 181 -20.23 -38.73 19.56
CA ARG A 181 -21.57 -38.94 20.13
C ARG A 181 -22.68 -38.71 19.10
N ILE A 182 -22.60 -37.64 18.31
CA ILE A 182 -23.59 -37.32 17.27
C ILE A 182 -23.62 -38.41 16.19
N VAL A 183 -22.45 -38.85 15.71
CA VAL A 183 -22.37 -39.89 14.66
C VAL A 183 -22.90 -41.23 15.18
N THR A 184 -22.58 -41.61 16.41
CA THR A 184 -23.04 -42.88 17.01
C THR A 184 -24.52 -42.86 17.42
N SER A 185 -25.06 -41.73 17.89
CA SER A 185 -26.48 -41.62 18.21
C SER A 185 -27.38 -41.71 16.97
N ASN A 186 -26.88 -41.27 15.80
CA ASN A 186 -27.59 -41.39 14.53
C ASN A 186 -27.42 -42.76 13.84
N GLY A 187 -26.53 -43.63 14.33
CA GLY A 187 -26.33 -44.99 13.81
C GLY A 187 -27.25 -46.05 14.44
N GLY A 188 -28.01 -45.70 15.48
CA GLY A 188 -28.90 -46.60 16.23
C GLY A 188 -30.32 -46.72 15.67
N SER A 189 -30.48 -46.87 14.34
CA SER A 189 -31.76 -47.36 13.78
C SER A 189 -31.70 -48.88 13.71
N SER A 190 -32.22 -49.53 14.76
CA SER A 190 -32.37 -50.99 14.86
C SER A 190 -33.10 -51.55 13.62
N PRO A 191 -32.64 -52.66 13.01
CA PRO A 191 -33.33 -53.25 11.86
C PRO A 191 -34.67 -53.82 12.32
N ALA A 192 -35.77 -53.36 11.70
CA ALA A 192 -37.11 -53.87 11.94
C ALA A 192 -37.14 -55.39 11.71
N LYS A 193 -37.48 -56.15 12.75
CA LYS A 193 -37.75 -57.59 12.65
C LYS A 193 -38.99 -57.83 11.77
N LYS A 194 -38.83 -58.78 10.85
CA LYS A 194 -39.90 -59.43 10.06
C LYS A 194 -40.99 -60.02 10.95
#